data_AF-X0YVW3-F1
#
_entry.id   AF-X0YVW3-F1
#
_cell.length_a   1.000
_cell.length_b   1.000
_cell.length_c   1.000
_cell.angle_alpha   90.00
_cell.angle_beta   90.00
_cell.angle_gamma   90.00
#
_symmetry.space_group_name_H-M   'P 1'
#
loop_
_entity.id
_entity.type
_entity.pdbx_description
1 polymer ?
#
loop_
_entity_poly.entity_id
_entity_poly.type
_entity_poly.pdbx_seq_one_letter_code
_entity_poly.pdbx_strand_id
1 'polypeptide(L)'
;MYLEGKGIKEIAKSLNRQGHKTNKGKAWSNSSISYILKNKVYIGTLIYGKRSKDNIPQPGDIVYAINSDDCLIKDGTYGVIESVDNKIVRAGWNITTPYFDKGSCSVSGGPVIGLKTEKVRPKFNKRIIIFWRFKNGEMRAHNGEDFAGQVNVFEYDFKG
;
A
#
# COMPACT_ATOMS: atom_id res chain seq x y z
N MET A 1 8.11 -35.25 6.65
CA MET A 1 7.54 -35.13 5.28
C MET A 1 8.42 -34.33 4.33
N TYR A 2 8.69 -33.04 4.54
CA TYR A 2 9.57 -32.29 3.65
C TYR A 2 11.03 -32.79 3.71
N LEU A 3 11.53 -33.06 4.92
CA LEU A 3 12.84 -33.69 5.14
C LEU A 3 12.92 -35.15 4.63
N GLU A 4 11.78 -35.76 4.31
CA GLU A 4 11.70 -37.09 3.67
C GLU A 4 11.70 -36.97 2.13
N GLY A 5 11.95 -35.79 1.57
CA GLY A 5 11.99 -35.55 0.13
C GLY A 5 10.63 -35.29 -0.54
N LYS A 6 9.53 -35.20 0.22
CA LYS A 6 8.19 -34.98 -0.37
C LYS A 6 8.04 -33.58 -0.92
N GLY A 7 7.43 -33.48 -2.10
CA GLY A 7 7.11 -32.19 -2.72
C GLY A 7 6.00 -31.43 -2.00
N ILE A 8 5.99 -30.10 -2.12
CA ILE A 8 5.00 -29.20 -1.50
C ILE A 8 3.54 -29.66 -1.76
N LYS A 9 3.25 -30.11 -2.98
CA LYS A 9 1.93 -30.61 -3.41
C LYS A 9 1.53 -31.89 -2.66
N GLU A 10 2.47 -32.80 -2.47
CA GLU A 10 2.23 -34.07 -1.78
C GLU A 10 2.00 -33.86 -0.29
N ILE A 11 2.75 -32.93 0.32
CA ILE A 11 2.57 -32.54 1.72
C ILE A 11 1.16 -31.98 1.93
N ALA A 12 0.72 -31.04 1.10
CA ALA A 12 -0.63 -30.47 1.20
C ALA A 12 -1.72 -31.54 1.04
N LYS A 13 -1.57 -32.46 0.08
CA LYS A 13 -2.52 -33.56 -0.14
C LYS A 13 -2.55 -34.52 1.05
N SER A 14 -1.40 -34.86 1.61
CA SER A 14 -1.30 -35.76 2.77
C SER A 14 -1.95 -35.16 4.01
N LEU A 15 -1.68 -33.89 4.30
CA LEU A 15 -2.28 -33.19 5.45
C LEU A 15 -3.81 -33.11 5.32
N ASN A 16 -4.32 -32.79 4.14
CA ASN A 16 -5.76 -32.76 3.90
C ASN A 16 -6.40 -34.15 4.00
N ARG A 17 -5.73 -35.20 3.50
CA ARG A 17 -6.21 -36.59 3.59
C ARG A 17 -6.28 -37.07 5.04
N GLN A 18 -5.34 -36.64 5.88
CA GLN A 18 -5.30 -36.94 7.31
C GLN A 18 -6.31 -36.11 8.12
N GLY A 19 -7.06 -35.21 7.49
CA GLY A 19 -8.07 -34.37 8.15
C GLY A 19 -7.50 -33.14 8.84
N HIS A 20 -6.18 -32.89 8.79
CA HIS A 20 -5.59 -31.69 9.37
C HIS A 20 -6.08 -30.44 8.64
N LYS A 21 -6.50 -29.44 9.41
CA LYS A 21 -6.91 -28.13 8.91
C LYS A 21 -5.90 -27.06 9.31
N THR A 22 -5.88 -25.96 8.58
CA THR A 22 -5.14 -24.77 8.98
C THR A 22 -5.74 -24.18 10.26
N ASN A 23 -5.01 -23.28 10.91
CA ASN A 23 -5.50 -22.53 12.07
C ASN A 23 -6.82 -21.75 11.83
N LYS A 24 -7.18 -21.47 10.57
CA LYS A 24 -8.45 -20.86 10.15
C LYS A 24 -9.51 -21.89 9.75
N GLY A 25 -9.30 -23.17 10.04
CA GLY A 25 -10.22 -24.27 9.70
C GLY A 25 -10.28 -24.61 8.20
N LYS A 26 -9.38 -24.07 7.37
CA LYS A 26 -9.38 -24.31 5.91
C LYS A 26 -8.49 -25.50 5.54
N ALA A 27 -8.66 -26.01 4.32
CA ALA A 27 -7.77 -27.02 3.74
C ALA A 27 -6.36 -26.43 3.47
N TRP A 28 -5.34 -27.28 3.51
CA TRP A 28 -3.97 -26.94 3.17
C TRP A 28 -3.80 -26.72 1.67
N SER A 29 -3.23 -25.58 1.29
CA SER A 29 -2.86 -25.26 -0.09
C SER A 29 -1.35 -25.35 -0.30
N ASN A 30 -0.92 -25.54 -1.55
CA ASN A 30 0.50 -25.53 -1.93
C ASN A 30 1.19 -24.22 -1.49
N SER A 31 0.49 -23.09 -1.64
CA SER A 31 0.98 -21.77 -1.24
C SER A 31 1.19 -21.65 0.27
N SER A 32 0.30 -22.24 1.07
CA SER A 32 0.43 -22.24 2.54
C SER A 32 1.64 -23.05 3.00
N ILE A 33 1.84 -24.24 2.42
CA ILE A 33 3.01 -25.08 2.71
C ILE A 33 4.30 -24.41 2.24
N SER A 34 4.32 -23.84 1.04
CA SER A 34 5.46 -23.08 0.50
C SER A 34 5.83 -21.90 1.39
N TYR A 35 4.83 -21.16 1.89
CA TYR A 35 5.04 -20.04 2.80
C TYR A 35 5.70 -20.48 4.11
N ILE A 36 5.19 -21.54 4.74
CA ILE A 36 5.74 -22.04 6.01
C ILE A 36 7.18 -22.52 5.82
N LEU A 37 7.44 -23.32 4.79
CA LEU A 37 8.77 -23.87 4.52
C LEU A 37 9.83 -22.80 4.19
N LYS A 38 9.43 -21.69 3.55
CA LYS A 38 10.34 -20.59 3.18
C LYS A 38 10.49 -19.54 4.26
N ASN A 39 9.57 -19.45 5.21
CA ASN A 39 9.56 -18.39 6.20
C ASN A 39 10.44 -18.75 7.40
N LYS A 40 11.61 -18.10 7.49
CA LYS A 40 12.62 -18.32 8.55
C LYS A 40 12.11 -18.05 9.98
N VAL A 41 10.98 -17.35 10.14
CA VAL A 41 10.35 -17.18 11.46
C VAL A 41 10.00 -18.52 12.10
N TYR A 42 9.60 -19.52 11.30
CA TYR A 42 9.25 -20.84 11.81
C TYR A 42 10.45 -21.68 12.26
N ILE A 43 11.68 -21.21 12.02
CA ILE A 43 12.92 -21.80 12.58
C ILE A 43 13.54 -20.89 13.66
N GLY A 44 12.75 -19.97 14.23
CA GLY A 44 13.19 -19.09 15.32
C GLY A 44 14.00 -17.87 14.87
N THR A 45 14.09 -17.59 13.57
CA THR A 45 14.78 -16.38 13.08
C THR A 45 13.84 -15.18 13.12
N LEU A 46 14.13 -14.22 14.00
CA LEU A 46 13.44 -12.93 13.99
C LEU A 46 13.83 -12.14 12.74
N ILE A 47 12.86 -11.86 11.87
CA ILE A 47 13.05 -11.00 10.70
C ILE A 47 12.62 -9.58 11.08
N TYR A 48 13.58 -8.74 11.45
CA TYR A 48 13.35 -7.31 11.65
C TYR A 48 13.30 -6.58 10.29
N GLY A 49 12.36 -5.64 10.11
CA GLY A 49 12.28 -4.83 8.87
C GLY A 49 11.44 -5.40 7.73
N LYS A 50 10.65 -6.46 7.95
CA LYS A 50 9.61 -6.87 6.97
C LYS A 50 8.50 -5.81 6.94
N ARG A 51 8.67 -4.78 6.10
CA ARG A 51 7.69 -3.69 5.94
C ARG A 51 6.35 -4.27 5.49
N SER A 52 5.27 -4.03 6.24
CA SER A 52 3.93 -4.19 5.70
C SER A 52 3.78 -3.21 4.52
N LYS A 53 2.90 -3.53 3.56
CA LYS A 53 2.58 -2.60 2.48
C LYS A 53 2.10 -1.24 3.02
N ASP A 54 1.53 -1.21 4.22
CA ASP A 54 1.07 0.02 4.89
C ASP A 54 2.21 1.04 5.18
N ASN A 55 3.48 0.60 5.16
CA ASN A 55 4.63 1.47 5.44
C ASN A 55 5.37 1.95 4.17
N ILE A 56 4.85 1.63 2.98
CA ILE A 56 5.45 2.00 1.71
C ILE A 56 4.45 2.89 0.96
N PRO A 57 4.80 4.14 0.59
CA PRO A 57 3.87 5.02 -0.10
C PRO A 57 3.37 4.38 -1.39
N GLN A 58 2.07 4.48 -1.65
CA GLN A 58 1.43 4.06 -2.89
C GLN A 58 0.68 5.24 -3.54
N PRO A 59 0.42 5.20 -4.85
CA PRO A 59 -0.55 6.08 -5.47
C PRO A 59 -1.88 6.05 -4.70
N GLY A 60 -2.48 7.22 -4.46
CA GLY A 60 -3.70 7.40 -3.67
C GLY A 60 -3.47 7.58 -2.16
N ASP A 61 -2.30 7.24 -1.61
CA ASP A 61 -1.97 7.63 -0.23
C ASP A 61 -1.76 9.15 -0.12
N ILE A 62 -1.71 9.68 1.09
CA ILE A 62 -1.50 11.13 1.31
C ILE A 62 -0.23 11.42 2.09
N VAL A 63 0.35 12.59 1.84
CA VAL A 63 1.52 13.12 2.53
C VAL A 63 1.20 14.44 3.20
N TYR A 64 1.63 14.60 4.44
CA TYR A 64 1.44 15.78 5.28
C TYR A 64 2.71 16.64 5.29
N ALA A 65 2.59 17.93 5.00
CA ALA A 65 3.70 18.87 5.05
C ALA A 65 4.04 19.29 6.48
N ILE A 66 5.32 19.25 6.82
CA ILE A 66 5.90 19.91 8.00
C ILE A 66 7.13 20.73 7.62
N ASN A 67 7.36 21.82 8.34
CA ASN A 67 8.49 22.72 8.17
C ASN A 67 8.66 23.24 6.72
N SER A 68 7.56 23.49 6.02
CA SER A 68 7.57 24.02 4.66
C SER A 68 7.77 25.53 4.63
N ASP A 69 8.82 25.97 3.93
CA ASP A 69 9.03 27.38 3.55
C ASP A 69 8.44 27.70 2.17
N ASP A 70 7.73 26.77 1.54
CA ASP A 70 7.17 26.94 0.19
C ASP A 70 5.98 27.91 0.21
N CYS A 71 5.81 28.69 -0.86
CA CYS A 71 4.71 29.66 -0.98
C CYS A 71 3.36 28.99 -1.28
N LEU A 72 3.35 27.84 -1.95
CA LEU A 72 2.18 27.08 -2.35
C LEU A 72 1.86 25.93 -1.40
N ILE A 73 2.89 25.39 -0.72
CA ILE A 73 2.73 24.26 0.20
C ILE A 73 3.00 24.74 1.62
N LYS A 74 1.97 24.75 2.46
CA LYS A 74 2.06 25.21 3.85
C LYS A 74 2.06 24.05 4.83
N ASP A 75 2.65 24.26 5.99
CA ASP A 75 2.51 23.34 7.11
C ASP A 75 1.04 23.04 7.40
N GLY A 76 0.75 21.78 7.73
CA GLY A 76 -0.63 21.38 7.97
C GLY A 76 -1.39 20.91 6.72
N THR A 77 -0.88 21.19 5.52
CA THR A 77 -1.55 20.79 4.27
C THR A 77 -1.25 19.34 3.91
N TYR A 78 -2.09 18.78 3.04
CA TYR A 78 -1.96 17.43 2.52
C TYR A 78 -1.80 17.44 1.01
N GLY A 79 -0.84 16.65 0.52
CA GLY A 79 -0.74 16.24 -0.87
C GLY A 79 -1.22 14.80 -1.05
N VAL A 80 -1.74 14.49 -2.23
CA VAL A 80 -2.11 13.13 -2.64
C VAL A 80 -0.99 12.58 -3.52
N ILE A 81 -0.54 11.37 -3.23
CA ILE A 81 0.54 10.70 -3.95
C ILE A 81 0.01 10.22 -5.30
N GLU A 82 0.56 10.76 -6.38
CA GLU A 82 0.17 10.41 -7.75
C GLU A 82 0.99 9.23 -8.30
N SER A 83 2.29 9.22 -8.00
CA SER A 83 3.20 8.14 -8.42
C SER A 83 4.38 7.98 -7.47
N VAL A 84 4.94 6.76 -7.46
CA VAL A 84 6.06 6.39 -6.60
C VAL A 84 7.11 5.67 -7.43
N ASP A 85 8.30 6.27 -7.48
CA ASP A 85 9.52 5.71 -8.05
C ASP A 85 10.51 5.37 -6.92
N ASN A 86 11.60 4.67 -7.26
CA ASN A 86 12.62 4.26 -6.27
C ASN A 86 13.26 5.44 -5.51
N LYS A 87 13.24 6.65 -6.07
CA LYS A 87 13.88 7.85 -5.52
C LYS A 87 12.92 9.00 -5.22
N ILE A 88 11.78 9.03 -5.91
CA ILE A 88 10.85 10.15 -5.88
C ILE A 88 9.43 9.63 -5.61
N VAL A 89 8.73 10.28 -4.68
CA VAL A 89 7.28 10.22 -4.52
C VAL A 89 6.72 11.51 -5.10
N ARG A 90 5.91 11.44 -6.17
CA ARG A 90 5.24 12.63 -6.72
C ARG A 90 3.92 12.84 -5.99
N ALA A 91 3.72 14.03 -5.44
CA ALA A 91 2.51 14.39 -4.75
C ALA A 91 1.91 15.69 -5.31
N GLY A 92 0.61 15.65 -5.61
CA GLY A 92 -0.20 16.80 -5.98
C GLY A 92 -0.87 17.41 -4.75
N TRP A 93 -0.64 18.69 -4.48
CA TRP A 93 -1.10 19.38 -3.27
C TRP A 93 -2.48 19.99 -3.43
N ASN A 94 -3.46 19.13 -3.69
CA ASN A 94 -4.88 19.46 -3.57
C ASN A 94 -5.69 18.19 -3.22
N ILE A 95 -6.09 18.08 -1.97
CA ILE A 95 -6.83 16.91 -1.47
C ILE A 95 -8.32 16.92 -1.84
N THR A 96 -8.84 18.00 -2.44
CA THR A 96 -10.28 18.17 -2.67
C THR A 96 -10.76 17.59 -3.99
N THR A 97 -9.87 17.46 -4.97
CA THR A 97 -10.18 16.92 -6.29
C THR A 97 -9.22 15.81 -6.73
N PRO A 98 -9.02 14.74 -5.93
CA PRO A 98 -8.19 13.62 -6.33
C PRO A 98 -8.99 12.63 -7.18
N TYR A 99 -8.37 12.15 -8.25
CA TYR A 99 -8.83 11.02 -9.04
C TYR A 99 -8.08 9.76 -8.61
N PHE A 100 -8.79 8.63 -8.50
CA PHE A 100 -8.15 7.34 -8.32
C PHE A 100 -8.94 6.22 -9.01
N ASP A 101 -8.32 5.54 -9.95
CA ASP A 101 -8.90 4.32 -10.54
C ASP A 101 -7.81 3.30 -10.87
N LYS A 102 -8.07 2.03 -10.52
CA LYS A 102 -7.22 0.87 -10.84
C LYS A 102 -5.72 1.08 -10.59
N GLY A 103 -5.36 1.83 -9.54
CA GLY A 103 -3.97 2.11 -9.16
C GLY A 103 -3.33 3.31 -9.85
N SER A 104 -4.06 4.00 -10.74
CA SER A 104 -3.68 5.30 -11.28
C SER A 104 -4.29 6.41 -10.41
N CYS A 105 -3.49 7.41 -10.07
CA CYS A 105 -3.90 8.54 -9.26
C CYS A 105 -3.44 9.86 -9.88
N SER A 106 -4.29 10.88 -9.84
CA SER A 106 -3.93 12.24 -10.25
C SER A 106 -4.73 13.25 -9.44
N VAL A 107 -4.24 14.49 -9.38
CA VAL A 107 -4.89 15.61 -8.71
C VAL A 107 -5.07 16.77 -9.68
N SER A 108 -6.25 17.39 -9.65
CA SER A 108 -6.47 18.64 -10.38
C SER A 108 -6.18 19.87 -9.50
N GLY A 109 -5.65 20.95 -10.07
CA GLY A 109 -5.64 22.29 -9.47
C GLY A 109 -4.64 22.56 -8.33
N GLY A 110 -3.69 21.67 -8.04
CA GLY A 110 -2.63 21.89 -7.04
C GLY A 110 -1.21 21.77 -7.64
N PRO A 111 -0.16 22.33 -6.99
CA PRO A 111 1.20 22.10 -7.44
C PRO A 111 1.58 20.62 -7.26
N VAL A 112 2.29 20.07 -8.23
CA VAL A 112 2.82 18.70 -8.17
C VAL A 112 4.32 18.77 -7.95
N ILE A 113 4.80 18.15 -6.88
CA ILE A 113 6.22 18.15 -6.53
C ILE A 113 6.75 16.74 -6.30
N GLY A 114 8.05 16.57 -6.58
CA GLY A 114 8.78 15.34 -6.29
C GLY A 114 9.41 15.39 -4.91
N LEU A 115 9.01 14.46 -4.04
CA LEU A 115 9.52 14.28 -2.69
C LEU A 115 10.58 13.17 -2.70
N LYS A 116 11.69 13.32 -1.98
CA LYS A 116 12.68 12.24 -1.87
C LYS A 116 12.08 11.08 -1.08
N THR A 117 12.03 9.89 -1.69
CA THR A 117 11.40 8.70 -1.08
C THR A 117 11.95 8.36 0.30
N GLU A 118 13.25 8.59 0.53
CA GLU A 118 13.93 8.36 1.82
C GLU A 118 13.47 9.28 2.96
N LYS A 119 12.87 10.43 2.64
CA LYS A 119 12.36 11.42 3.60
C LYS A 119 10.86 11.30 3.84
N VAL A 120 10.14 10.51 3.05
CA VAL A 120 8.72 10.23 3.23
C VAL A 120 8.55 9.19 4.32
N ARG A 121 8.07 9.61 5.50
CA ARG A 121 7.95 8.73 6.68
C ARG A 121 6.50 8.31 6.90
N PRO A 122 6.21 7.04 7.18
CA PRO A 122 4.85 6.61 7.49
C PRO A 122 4.42 7.17 8.85
N LYS A 123 3.20 7.72 8.91
CA LYS A 123 2.47 7.88 10.18
C LYS A 123 1.62 6.64 10.39
N PHE A 124 1.61 6.11 11.61
CA PHE A 124 0.76 4.96 11.99
C PHE A 124 -0.74 5.33 12.12
N ASN A 125 -1.22 6.24 11.28
CA ASN A 125 -2.58 6.74 11.23
C ASN A 125 -3.11 6.62 9.79
N LYS A 126 -4.41 6.33 9.66
CA LYS A 126 -5.12 6.30 8.38
C LYS A 126 -6.15 7.42 8.31
N ARG A 127 -6.51 7.85 7.11
CA ARG A 127 -7.61 8.80 6.87
C ARG A 127 -8.58 8.24 5.84
N ILE A 128 -9.79 8.76 5.83
CA ILE A 128 -10.74 8.54 4.74
C ILE A 128 -10.75 9.82 3.91
N ILE A 129 -10.57 9.70 2.61
CA ILE A 129 -10.73 10.80 1.67
C ILE A 129 -11.68 10.38 0.54
N ILE A 130 -12.27 11.36 -0.13
CA ILE A 130 -13.17 11.14 -1.26
C ILE A 130 -12.36 11.27 -2.54
N PHE A 131 -12.45 10.27 -3.38
CA PHE A 131 -11.85 10.25 -4.71
C PHE A 131 -12.93 10.26 -5.78
N TRP A 132 -12.64 10.93 -6.88
CA TRP A 132 -13.41 10.80 -8.09
C TRP A 132 -12.88 9.63 -8.94
N ARG A 133 -13.76 8.93 -9.67
CA ARG A 133 -13.40 7.94 -10.70
C ARG A 133 -14.48 7.77 -11.74
N PHE A 134 -14.18 7.00 -12.79
CA PHE A 134 -15.19 6.53 -13.74
C PHE A 134 -15.82 5.22 -13.27
N LYS A 135 -17.15 5.12 -13.34
CA LYS A 135 -17.87 3.87 -13.05
C LYS A 135 -17.38 2.77 -13.98
N ASN A 136 -17.10 1.59 -13.42
CA ASN A 136 -16.55 0.42 -14.12
C ASN A 136 -15.22 0.68 -14.87
N GLY A 137 -14.58 1.83 -14.63
CA GLY A 137 -13.41 2.30 -15.36
C GLY A 137 -13.69 2.65 -16.83
N GLU A 138 -14.93 3.01 -17.17
CA GLU A 138 -15.31 3.48 -18.51
C GLU A 138 -15.29 5.01 -18.58
N MET A 139 -14.29 5.57 -19.28
CA MET A 139 -14.16 7.01 -19.50
C MET A 139 -15.26 7.53 -20.44
N ARG A 140 -16.33 8.09 -19.86
CA ARG A 140 -17.48 8.65 -20.58
C ARG A 140 -18.04 9.88 -19.86
N ALA A 141 -18.62 10.81 -20.64
CA ALA A 141 -19.33 11.96 -20.09
C ALA A 141 -20.42 11.50 -19.10
N HIS A 142 -20.57 12.22 -17.99
CA HIS A 142 -21.55 11.92 -16.92
C HIS A 142 -21.42 10.54 -16.25
N ASN A 143 -20.31 9.81 -16.48
CA ASN A 143 -20.04 8.51 -15.88
C ASN A 143 -19.09 8.56 -14.68
N GLY A 144 -18.92 9.75 -14.09
CA GLY A 144 -18.14 9.94 -12.87
C GLY A 144 -18.88 9.46 -11.63
N GLU A 145 -18.13 9.04 -10.62
CA GLU A 145 -18.62 8.82 -9.27
C GLU A 145 -17.55 9.19 -8.24
N ASP A 146 -18.03 9.60 -7.06
CA ASP A 146 -17.21 9.76 -5.87
C ASP A 146 -17.20 8.47 -5.06
N PHE A 147 -16.06 8.11 -4.48
CA PHE A 147 -15.97 7.02 -3.54
C PHE A 147 -15.04 7.38 -2.36
N ALA A 148 -15.40 6.91 -1.17
CA ALA A 148 -14.58 7.05 0.01
C ALA A 148 -13.49 5.96 0.03
N GLY A 149 -12.22 6.36 0.12
CA GLY A 149 -11.08 5.47 0.24
C GLY A 149 -10.36 5.69 1.57
N GLN A 150 -10.07 4.61 2.30
CA GLN A 150 -9.15 4.67 3.43
C GLN A 150 -7.70 4.66 2.92
N VAL A 151 -6.93 5.66 3.30
CA VAL A 151 -5.56 5.92 2.83
C VAL A 151 -4.57 5.93 3.97
N ASN A 152 -3.32 5.55 3.69
CA ASN A 152 -2.22 5.73 4.64
C ASN A 152 -1.79 7.20 4.63
N VAL A 153 -1.31 7.66 5.78
CA VAL A 153 -0.77 9.02 5.93
C VAL A 153 0.74 8.94 6.07
N PHE A 154 1.44 9.70 5.26
CA PHE A 154 2.87 9.93 5.37
C PHE A 154 3.14 11.37 5.82
N GLU A 155 4.34 11.63 6.30
CA GLU A 155 4.85 12.97 6.57
C GLU A 155 6.08 13.25 5.73
N TYR A 156 6.28 14.52 5.40
CA TYR A 156 7.46 15.00 4.71
C TYR A 156 7.92 16.31 5.32
N ASP A 157 9.14 16.30 5.84
CA ASP A 157 9.84 17.50 6.32
C ASP A 157 10.57 18.16 5.15
N PHE A 158 10.20 19.40 4.85
CA PHE A 158 10.79 20.16 3.75
C PHE A 158 12.16 20.76 4.07
N LYS A 159 12.53 20.88 5.35
CA LYS A 159 13.83 21.40 5.81
C LYS A 159 14.79 20.32 6.28
N GLY A 160 14.27 19.19 6.74
CA GLY A 160 15.04 17.99 7.11
C GLY A 160 15.65 17.29 5.91
#